data_AF-A0A183HCP9-F1
#
_entry.id   AF-A0A183HCP9-F1
#
_cell.length_a   1.000
_cell.length_b   1.000
_cell.length_c   1.000
_cell.angle_alpha   90.00
_cell.angle_beta   90.00
_cell.angle_gamma   90.00
#
_symmetry.space_group_name_H-M   'P 1'
#
loop_
_entity.id
_entity.type
_entity.pdbx_description
1 polymer ?
#
loop_
_entity_poly.entity_id
_entity_poly.type
_entity_poly.pdbx_seq_one_letter_code
_entity_poly.pdbx_strand_id
1 'polypeptide(L)'
;FKQFQVELASRKEQIVPDTWGVEKSGHVCNDPAKILSGGGLLPLGGDELTGGYKGYGLGALVEIICGILADAKWGPYVRKWMTTTVIANLGQCFVAINPDGFAPNFEDRLQEFIDTMRGLKPVYFNIPQDFAGILS
;
A
#
# COMPACT_ATOMS: atom_id res chain seq x y z
N PHE A 1 1.59 -6.03 1.46
CA PHE A 1 0.29 -6.72 1.36
C PHE A 1 0.04 -7.34 -0.02
N LYS A 2 0.13 -6.59 -1.13
CA LYS A 2 -0.15 -7.13 -2.48
C LYS A 2 0.77 -8.30 -2.92
N GLN A 3 2.09 -8.21 -2.69
CA GLN A 3 3.04 -9.29 -3.02
C GLN A 3 2.64 -10.65 -2.44
N PHE A 4 2.31 -10.69 -1.14
CA PHE A 4 1.92 -11.92 -0.47
C PHE A 4 0.61 -12.50 -1.02
N GLN A 5 -0.35 -11.65 -1.39
CA GLN A 5 -1.59 -12.10 -2.01
C GLN A 5 -1.33 -12.74 -3.39
N VAL A 6 -0.43 -12.17 -4.20
CA VAL A 6 -0.01 -12.76 -5.48
C VAL A 6 0.68 -14.11 -5.27
N GLU A 7 1.56 -14.23 -4.28
CA GLU A 7 2.21 -15.50 -3.93
C GLU A 7 1.20 -16.58 -3.48
N LEU A 8 0.21 -16.19 -2.67
CA LEU A 8 -0.87 -17.11 -2.27
C LEU A 8 -1.72 -17.55 -3.46
N ALA A 9 -2.06 -16.62 -4.36
CA ALA A 9 -2.81 -16.94 -5.58
C ALA A 9 -2.02 -17.90 -6.47
N SER A 10 -0.70 -17.69 -6.63
CA SER A 10 0.17 -18.60 -7.36
C SER A 10 0.20 -20.00 -6.77
N ARG A 11 0.31 -20.14 -5.43
CA ARG A 11 0.27 -21.45 -4.75
C ARG A 11 -1.07 -22.17 -4.89
N LYS A 12 -2.15 -21.42 -5.10
CA LYS A 12 -3.52 -21.95 -5.29
C LYS A 12 -3.89 -22.11 -6.76
N GLU A 13 -2.99 -21.78 -7.68
CA GLU A 13 -3.25 -21.78 -9.13
C GLU A 13 -4.46 -20.90 -9.51
N GLN A 14 -4.63 -19.76 -8.82
CA GLN A 14 -5.71 -18.81 -9.02
C GLN A 14 -5.21 -17.56 -9.73
N ILE A 15 -6.01 -17.06 -10.68
CA ILE A 15 -5.76 -15.76 -11.31
C ILE A 15 -5.94 -14.62 -10.30
N VAL A 16 -5.22 -13.52 -10.50
CA VAL A 16 -5.35 -12.27 -9.73
C VAL A 16 -6.03 -11.18 -10.56
N PRO A 17 -6.60 -10.13 -9.95
CA PRO A 17 -7.13 -9.00 -10.71
C PRO A 17 -6.08 -8.31 -11.59
N ASP A 18 -6.50 -7.81 -12.76
CA ASP A 18 -5.64 -7.07 -13.71
C ASP A 18 -5.02 -5.79 -13.09
N THR A 19 -5.57 -5.30 -11.98
CA THR A 19 -5.06 -4.13 -11.25
C THR A 19 -3.87 -4.44 -10.34
N TRP A 20 -3.42 -5.69 -10.30
CA TRP A 20 -2.39 -6.12 -9.35
C TRP A 20 -0.98 -6.04 -9.91
N GLY A 21 -0.75 -6.42 -11.17
CA GLY A 21 0.61 -6.47 -11.69
C GLY A 21 0.72 -6.59 -13.20
N VAL A 22 1.98 -6.63 -13.63
CA VAL A 22 2.41 -6.75 -15.01
C VAL A 22 3.37 -7.92 -15.13
N GLU A 23 3.43 -8.54 -16.31
CA GLU A 23 4.49 -9.49 -16.64
C GLU A 23 5.80 -8.77 -16.98
N LYS A 24 6.86 -9.54 -17.28
CA LYS A 24 8.20 -9.02 -17.59
C LYS A 24 8.23 -8.00 -18.74
N SER A 25 7.29 -8.08 -19.69
CA SER A 25 7.18 -7.15 -20.82
C SER A 25 6.57 -5.79 -20.43
N GLY A 26 6.05 -5.66 -19.20
CA GLY A 26 5.35 -4.46 -18.72
C GLY A 26 3.85 -4.45 -19.05
N HIS A 27 3.33 -5.45 -19.77
CA HIS A 27 1.90 -5.58 -20.02
C HIS A 27 1.15 -6.11 -18.79
N VAL A 28 -0.08 -5.62 -18.59
CA VAL A 28 -0.99 -6.08 -17.54
C VAL A 28 -1.15 -7.59 -17.58
N CYS A 29 -1.09 -8.23 -16.40
CA CYS A 29 -1.12 -9.67 -16.28
C CYS A 29 -1.93 -10.09 -15.05
N ASN A 30 -2.78 -11.11 -15.22
CA ASN A 30 -3.55 -11.76 -14.15
C ASN A 30 -3.00 -13.13 -13.75
N ASP A 31 -1.95 -13.61 -14.41
CA ASP A 31 -1.25 -14.83 -14.06
C ASP A 31 -0.19 -14.52 -12.99
N PRO A 32 -0.40 -14.94 -11.72
CA PRO A 32 0.53 -14.60 -10.64
C PRO A 32 1.92 -15.21 -10.85
N ALA A 33 2.06 -16.33 -11.56
CA ALA A 33 3.37 -16.92 -11.83
C ALA A 33 4.19 -16.02 -12.77
N LYS A 34 3.56 -15.43 -13.79
CA LYS A 34 4.21 -14.48 -14.70
C LYS A 34 4.58 -13.16 -14.01
N ILE A 35 3.73 -12.67 -13.12
CA ILE A 35 4.01 -11.47 -12.31
C ILE A 35 5.24 -11.71 -11.43
N LEU A 36 5.32 -12.86 -10.76
CA LEU A 36 6.44 -13.21 -9.88
C LEU A 36 7.73 -13.54 -10.65
N SER A 37 7.62 -14.03 -11.89
CA SER A 37 8.74 -14.42 -12.75
C SER A 37 9.36 -13.24 -13.53
N GLY A 38 9.72 -12.18 -12.82
CA GLY A 38 10.40 -11.01 -13.38
C GLY A 38 9.45 -9.93 -13.94
N GLY A 39 8.17 -10.03 -13.64
CA GLY A 39 7.21 -8.92 -13.75
C GLY A 39 7.30 -7.96 -12.57
N GLY A 40 6.23 -7.21 -12.34
CA GLY A 40 6.16 -6.19 -11.29
C GLY A 40 4.74 -5.97 -10.78
N LEU A 41 4.63 -5.42 -9.57
CA LEU A 41 3.35 -5.01 -9.00
C LEU A 41 3.02 -3.58 -9.42
N LEU A 42 1.75 -3.35 -9.75
CA LEU A 42 1.25 -1.99 -9.97
C LEU A 42 1.15 -1.25 -8.63
N PRO A 43 1.51 0.05 -8.59
CA PRO A 43 1.34 0.88 -7.41
C PRO A 43 -0.16 1.05 -7.06
N LEU A 44 -0.43 1.67 -5.90
CA LEU A 44 -1.79 2.11 -5.59
C LEU A 44 -2.27 3.06 -6.70
N GLY A 45 -3.50 2.86 -7.17
CA GLY A 45 -4.01 3.59 -8.32
C GLY A 45 -3.69 2.94 -9.68
N GLY A 46 -3.05 1.77 -9.72
CA GLY A 46 -2.94 0.98 -10.95
C GLY A 46 -1.97 1.57 -11.97
N ASP A 47 -2.45 1.73 -13.21
CA ASP A 47 -1.71 2.34 -14.33
C ASP A 47 -1.77 3.88 -14.29
N GLU A 48 -1.19 4.53 -15.29
CA GLU A 48 -1.17 6.01 -15.35
C GLU A 48 -2.58 6.62 -15.44
N LEU A 49 -3.48 6.02 -16.23
CA LEU A 49 -4.85 6.50 -16.42
C LEU A 49 -5.70 6.39 -15.16
N THR A 50 -5.42 5.38 -14.33
CA THR A 50 -6.11 5.12 -13.07
C THR A 50 -5.46 5.81 -11.86
N GLY A 51 -4.38 6.58 -12.09
CA GLY A 51 -3.74 7.42 -11.08
C GLY A 51 -2.56 6.76 -10.36
N GLY A 52 -1.96 5.71 -10.93
CA GLY A 52 -0.83 4.96 -10.40
C GLY A 52 0.39 5.83 -10.06
N TYR A 53 0.58 6.95 -10.75
CA TYR A 53 1.65 7.91 -10.45
C TYR A 53 1.55 8.49 -9.03
N LYS A 54 0.35 8.58 -8.45
CA LYS A 54 0.15 9.01 -7.06
C LYS A 54 0.62 7.95 -6.07
N GLY A 55 0.28 6.68 -6.31
CA GLY A 55 0.76 5.57 -5.49
C GLY A 55 2.27 5.36 -5.62
N TYR A 56 2.83 5.58 -6.81
CA TYR A 56 4.27 5.59 -7.01
C TYR A 56 4.94 6.69 -6.18
N GLY A 57 4.44 7.93 -6.25
CA GLY A 57 4.95 9.04 -5.45
C GLY A 57 4.86 8.80 -3.95
N LEU A 58 3.75 8.22 -3.47
CA LEU A 58 3.60 7.83 -2.07
C LEU A 58 4.61 6.74 -1.66
N GLY A 59 4.82 5.73 -2.51
CA GLY A 59 5.84 4.70 -2.27
C GLY A 59 7.25 5.28 -2.22
N ALA A 60 7.57 6.22 -3.13
CA ALA A 60 8.85 6.91 -3.13
C ALA A 60 9.09 7.75 -1.87
N LEU A 61 8.05 8.44 -1.37
CA LEU A 61 8.14 9.18 -0.10
C LEU A 61 8.49 8.25 1.07
N VAL A 62 7.83 7.09 1.14
CA VAL A 62 8.14 6.07 2.17
C VAL A 62 9.58 5.58 2.03
N GLU A 63 10.05 5.31 0.82
CA GLU A 63 11.42 4.87 0.58
C GLU A 63 12.47 5.92 0.98
N ILE A 64 12.19 7.20 0.75
CA ILE A 64 13.08 8.30 1.15
C ILE A 64 13.15 8.39 2.68
N ILE A 65 12.01 8.36 3.37
CA ILE A 65 11.95 8.53 4.83
C ILE A 65 12.48 7.30 5.56
N CYS A 66 12.18 6.09 5.08
CA CYS A 66 12.58 4.86 5.75
C CYS A 66 13.93 4.33 5.27
N GLY A 67 14.23 4.42 3.98
CA GLY A 67 15.47 3.93 3.39
C GLY A 67 16.59 4.96 3.49
N ILE A 68 16.45 6.05 2.73
CA ILE A 68 17.52 7.05 2.55
C ILE A 68 17.83 7.78 3.86
N LEU A 69 16.82 8.31 4.54
CA LEU A 69 17.02 9.09 5.76
C LEU A 69 17.60 8.26 6.93
N ALA A 70 17.30 6.97 6.97
CA ALA A 70 17.77 6.06 8.02
C ALA A 70 19.12 5.39 7.68
N ASP A 71 19.78 5.75 6.57
CA ASP A 71 20.97 5.07 6.03
C ASP A 71 20.77 3.55 5.84
N ALA A 72 19.56 3.17 5.43
CA ALA A 72 19.19 1.79 5.15
C ALA A 72 19.24 1.48 3.65
N LYS A 73 19.18 0.18 3.32
CA LYS A 73 19.10 -0.22 1.90
C LYS A 73 17.72 0.09 1.35
N TRP A 74 17.69 0.45 0.07
CA TRP A 74 16.47 0.87 -0.63
C TRP A 74 16.33 0.17 -1.99
N GLY A 75 15.08 0.08 -2.45
CA GLY A 75 14.70 -0.44 -3.76
C GLY A 75 15.46 -1.73 -4.16
N PRO A 76 16.24 -1.72 -5.26
CA PRO A 76 16.91 -2.92 -5.77
C PRO A 76 18.06 -3.42 -4.88
N TYR A 77 18.52 -2.62 -3.92
CA TYR A 77 19.60 -2.99 -3.01
C TYR A 77 19.07 -3.76 -1.78
N VAL A 78 17.76 -3.75 -1.55
CA VAL A 78 17.12 -4.57 -0.52
C VAL A 78 17.21 -6.04 -0.93
N ARG A 79 17.58 -6.90 0.02
CA ARG A 79 17.65 -8.35 -0.22
C ARG A 79 16.26 -8.88 -0.61
N LYS A 80 16.22 -9.91 -1.46
CA LYS A 80 14.97 -10.62 -1.75
C LYS A 80 14.41 -11.24 -0.48
N TRP A 81 13.08 -11.22 -0.34
CA TRP A 81 12.36 -11.67 0.85
C TRP A 81 12.74 -13.11 1.29
N MET A 82 12.89 -14.03 0.34
CA MET A 82 13.20 -15.44 0.60
C MET A 82 14.70 -15.71 0.87
N THR A 83 15.58 -14.71 0.76
CA THR A 83 17.02 -14.88 0.98
C THR A 83 17.38 -14.56 2.42
N THR A 84 17.86 -15.55 3.17
CA THR A 84 18.26 -15.42 4.59
C THR A 84 19.76 -15.32 4.82
N THR A 85 20.57 -15.42 3.75
CA THR A 85 22.04 -15.45 3.82
C THR A 85 22.69 -14.09 4.12
N VAL A 86 21.92 -13.00 4.02
CA VAL A 86 22.37 -11.64 4.31
C VAL A 86 21.40 -10.95 5.27
N ILE A 87 21.93 -10.13 6.16
CA ILE A 87 21.14 -9.34 7.12
C ILE A 87 20.18 -8.43 6.35
N ALA A 88 18.94 -8.36 6.83
CA ALA A 88 17.95 -7.41 6.34
C ALA A 88 18.28 -6.01 6.88
N ASN A 89 18.99 -5.20 6.10
CA ASN A 89 19.12 -3.77 6.40
C ASN A 89 17.89 -3.05 5.82
N LEU A 90 16.83 -2.99 6.63
CA LEU A 90 15.59 -2.28 6.35
C LEU A 90 15.47 -1.13 7.34
N GLY A 91 15.14 0.05 6.86
CA GLY A 91 14.84 1.17 7.75
C GLY A 91 13.35 1.31 7.99
N GLN A 92 13.01 1.93 9.13
CA GLN A 92 11.65 2.13 9.60
C GLN A 92 11.55 3.56 10.13
N CYS A 93 10.38 4.18 9.94
CA CYS A 93 10.11 5.51 10.46
C CYS A 93 8.90 5.45 11.39
N PHE A 94 9.04 6.08 12.56
CA PHE A 94 7.98 6.23 13.55
C PHE A 94 7.76 7.72 13.78
N VAL A 95 6.51 8.16 13.65
CA VAL A 95 6.11 9.55 13.83
C VAL A 95 5.10 9.62 14.96
N ALA A 96 5.40 10.42 15.97
CA ALA A 96 4.48 10.73 17.06
C ALA A 96 4.16 12.23 17.03
N ILE A 97 2.88 12.56 16.99
CA ILE A 97 2.39 13.94 16.94
C ILE A 97 1.52 14.14 18.18
N ASN A 98 1.87 15.12 19.01
CA ASN A 98 1.05 15.50 20.15
C ASN A 98 -0.05 16.46 19.68
N PRO A 99 -1.34 16.08 19.68
CA PRO A 99 -2.43 16.95 19.24
C PRO A 99 -2.57 18.22 20.09
N ASP A 100 -2.23 18.16 21.38
CA ASP A 100 -2.29 19.30 22.31
C ASP A 100 -1.33 20.45 21.92
N GLY A 101 -0.33 20.16 21.07
CA GLY A 101 0.58 21.15 20.53
C GLY A 101 -0.01 22.05 19.43
N PHE A 102 -1.27 21.80 19.02
CA PHE A 102 -1.91 22.48 17.91
C PHE A 102 -3.18 23.23 18.37
N ALA A 103 -4.32 22.97 17.71
CA ALA A 103 -5.59 23.63 18.02
C ALA A 103 -6.32 22.89 19.17
N PRO A 104 -7.06 23.60 20.03
CA PRO A 104 -7.86 22.98 21.08
C PRO A 104 -9.00 22.12 20.51
N ASN A 105 -9.56 21.25 21.36
CA ASN A 105 -10.70 20.37 21.06
C ASN A 105 -10.45 19.47 19.84
N PHE A 106 -9.26 18.86 19.77
CA PHE A 106 -8.87 18.00 18.67
C PHE A 106 -9.82 16.80 18.52
N GLU A 107 -10.16 16.14 19.63
CA GLU A 107 -11.03 14.97 19.70
C GLU A 107 -12.43 15.27 19.18
N ASP A 108 -13.02 16.39 19.61
CA ASP A 108 -14.36 16.81 19.17
C ASP A 108 -14.40 17.05 17.66
N ARG A 109 -13.38 17.74 17.14
CA ARG A 109 -13.26 18.01 15.69
C ARG A 109 -13.02 16.74 14.88
N LEU A 110 -12.24 15.80 15.41
CA LEU A 110 -12.00 14.51 14.79
C LEU A 110 -13.29 13.67 14.77
N GLN A 111 -14.05 13.69 15.86
CA GLN A 111 -15.33 13.01 15.97
C GLN A 111 -16.34 13.58 14.96
N GLU A 112 -16.47 14.91 14.88
CA GLU A 112 -17.34 15.58 13.89
C GLU A 112 -16.96 15.18 12.46
N PHE A 113 -15.67 15.12 12.14
CA PHE A 113 -15.19 14.67 10.84
C PHE A 113 -15.58 13.21 10.56
N ILE A 114 -15.36 12.30 11.51
CA ILE A 114 -15.71 10.88 11.36
C ILE A 114 -17.21 10.70 11.16
N ASP A 115 -18.04 11.37 11.96
CA ASP A 115 -19.50 11.31 11.86
C ASP A 115 -20.00 11.87 10.54
N THR A 116 -19.40 12.98 10.07
CA THR A 116 -19.70 13.54 8.76
C THR A 116 -19.42 12.54 7.64
N MET A 117 -18.26 11.87 7.68
CA MET A 117 -17.88 10.87 6.68
C MET A 117 -18.81 9.65 6.68
N ARG A 118 -19.24 9.18 7.87
CA ARG A 118 -20.19 8.07 8.04
C ARG A 118 -21.62 8.44 7.63
N GLY A 119 -22.01 9.68 7.82
CA GLY A 119 -23.33 10.21 7.45
C GLY A 119 -23.51 10.44 5.95
N LEU A 120 -22.45 10.28 5.13
CA LEU A 120 -22.56 10.39 3.69
C LEU A 120 -23.45 9.29 3.11
N LYS A 121 -24.30 9.67 2.15
CA LYS A 121 -25.17 8.72 1.45
C LYS A 121 -24.32 7.59 0.83
N PRO A 122 -24.58 6.32 1.17
CA PRO A 122 -23.90 5.20 0.54
C PRO A 122 -24.11 5.19 -0.97
N VAL A 123 -23.05 4.85 -1.72
CA VAL A 123 -23.14 4.69 -3.19
C VAL A 123 -23.94 3.44 -3.55
N TYR A 124 -23.85 2.40 -2.71
CA TYR A 124 -24.61 1.16 -2.86
C TYR A 124 -25.52 0.98 -1.65
N PHE A 125 -26.80 0.68 -1.90
CA PHE A 125 -27.85 0.67 -0.86
C PHE A 125 -27.64 -0.33 0.29
N ASN A 126 -26.78 -1.35 0.12
CA ASN A 126 -26.57 -2.43 1.09
C ASN A 126 -25.12 -2.54 1.61
N ILE A 127 -24.27 -1.53 1.41
CA ILE A 127 -22.89 -1.54 1.92
C ILE A 127 -22.71 -0.31 2.83
N PRO A 128 -22.55 -0.49 4.15
CA PRO A 128 -22.24 0.60 5.07
C PRO A 128 -20.98 1.36 4.64
N GLN A 129 -20.95 2.68 4.88
CA GLN A 129 -19.73 3.48 4.69
C GLN A 129 -18.83 3.31 5.91
N ASP A 130 -17.84 2.45 5.79
CA ASP A 130 -16.91 2.17 6.88
C ASP A 130 -15.63 3.01 6.77
N PHE A 131 -15.22 3.61 7.89
CA PHE A 131 -13.93 4.26 8.00
C PHE A 131 -12.89 3.24 8.45
N ALA A 132 -11.77 3.15 7.74
CA ALA A 132 -10.75 2.14 7.97
C ALA A 132 -10.23 2.15 9.42
N GLY A 133 -10.25 0.99 10.08
CA GLY A 133 -9.64 0.78 11.40
C GLY A 133 -10.54 1.06 12.62
N ILE A 134 -11.77 1.54 12.43
CA ILE A 134 -12.75 1.66 13.53
C ILE A 134 -13.71 0.48 13.40
N LEU A 135 -13.51 -0.55 14.23
CA LEU A 135 -14.46 -1.65 14.36
C LEU A 135 -15.80 -1.08 14.84
N SER A 136 -16.88 -1.44 14.16
CA SER A 136 -18.27 -1.14 14.50
C SER A 136 -18.67 -1.73 15.84
#